data_AF-A0A1Y4S9S9-F1
#
_entry.id   AF-A0A1Y4S9S9-F1
#
_cell.length_a   1.000
_cell.length_b   1.000
_cell.length_c   1.000
_cell.angle_alpha   90.00
_cell.angle_beta   90.00
_cell.angle_gamma   90.00
#
_symmetry.space_group_name_H-M   'P 1'
#
loop_
_entity.id
_entity.type
_entity.pdbx_description
1 polymer ?
#
loop_
_entity_poly.entity_id
_entity_poly.type
_entity_poly.pdbx_seq_one_letter_code
_entity_poly.pdbx_strand_id
1 'polypeptide(L)'
;MERSEYDRIVETYLDTVYRAALGFCGSVQDAEDIVQNTFLKLLLKAPEFRDEEHIRRWLLRVAANESNSLWRSFWKRRTVDICIKNIPTGRIVFYPAVWYTMKN
;
A
#
# COMPACT_ATOMS: atom_id res chain seq x y z
N MET A 1 11.56 -10.53 12.03
CA MET A 1 12.21 -9.21 11.98
C MET A 1 12.55 -8.82 13.41
N GLU A 2 13.78 -8.39 13.65
CA GLU A 2 14.23 -7.92 14.97
C GLU A 2 13.63 -6.54 15.28
N ARG A 3 13.40 -6.25 16.56
CA ARG A 3 12.75 -4.98 16.98
C ARG A 3 13.55 -3.75 16.53
N SER A 4 14.87 -3.77 16.69
CA SER A 4 15.75 -2.65 16.32
C SER A 4 15.74 -2.36 14.82
N GLU A 5 15.62 -3.40 13.98
CA GLU A 5 15.52 -3.24 12.54
C GLU A 5 14.18 -2.64 12.14
N TYR A 6 13.10 -3.11 12.75
CA TYR A 6 11.76 -2.55 12.55
C TYR A 6 11.71 -1.06 12.91
N ASP A 7 12.20 -0.69 14.08
CA ASP A 7 12.21 0.70 14.55
C ASP A 7 13.00 1.59 13.58
N ARG A 8 14.18 1.13 13.11
CA ARG A 8 14.97 1.83 12.10
C ARG A 8 14.18 2.08 10.80
N ILE A 9 13.47 1.06 10.31
CA ILE A 9 12.69 1.16 9.06
C ILE A 9 11.51 2.12 9.25
N VAL A 10 10.82 2.04 10.39
CA VAL A 10 9.71 2.95 10.71
C VAL A 10 10.21 4.39 10.76
N GLU A 11 11.24 4.69 11.55
CA GLU A 11 11.78 6.05 11.66
C GLU A 11 12.22 6.62 10.31
N THR A 12 12.82 5.79 9.45
CA THR A 12 13.33 6.22 8.14
C THR A 12 12.21 6.44 7.12
N TYR A 13 11.20 5.57 7.08
CA TYR A 13 10.24 5.52 5.98
C TYR A 13 8.83 5.97 6.32
N LEU A 14 8.49 6.20 7.60
CA LEU A 14 7.14 6.57 8.04
C LEU A 14 6.60 7.79 7.28
N ASP A 15 7.34 8.90 7.24
CA ASP A 15 6.92 10.12 6.53
C ASP A 15 6.77 9.89 5.02
N THR A 16 7.67 9.10 4.41
CA THR A 16 7.59 8.78 2.98
C THR A 16 6.34 7.96 2.65
N VAL A 17 6.06 6.93 3.45
CA VAL A 17 4.88 6.07 3.26
C VAL A 17 3.60 6.84 3.55
N TYR A 18 3.59 7.69 4.58
CA TYR A 18 2.46 8.54 4.93
C TYR A 18 2.11 9.53 3.82
N ARG A 19 3.10 10.25 3.27
CA ARG A 19 2.88 11.17 2.14
C ARG A 19 2.38 10.44 0.90
N ALA A 20 2.90 9.25 0.62
CA ALA A 20 2.41 8.42 -0.49
C ALA A 20 0.95 7.99 -0.25
N ALA A 21 0.62 7.51 0.95
CA ALA A 21 -0.72 7.10 1.32
C ALA A 21 -1.72 8.26 1.23
N LEU A 22 -1.36 9.46 1.71
CA LEU A 22 -2.16 10.68 1.53
C LEU A 22 -2.40 10.98 0.05
N GLY A 23 -1.37 10.86 -0.79
CA GLY A 23 -1.50 11.04 -2.23
C GLY A 23 -2.44 10.02 -2.90
N PHE A 24 -2.57 8.81 -2.35
CA PHE A 24 -3.41 7.75 -2.89
C PHE A 24 -4.90 7.85 -2.50
N CYS A 25 -5.20 8.34 -1.29
CA CYS A 25 -6.57 8.38 -0.77
C CYS A 25 -7.15 9.79 -0.61
N GLY A 26 -6.32 10.83 -0.47
CA GLY A 26 -6.76 12.21 -0.26
C GLY A 26 -7.43 12.49 1.08
N SER A 27 -7.38 11.53 2.01
CA SER A 27 -8.05 11.56 3.32
C SER A 27 -7.02 11.21 4.40
N VAL A 28 -6.98 12.01 5.47
CA VAL A 28 -6.00 11.81 6.56
C VAL A 28 -6.25 10.48 7.27
N GLN A 29 -7.52 10.18 7.55
CA GLN A 29 -7.94 8.97 8.23
C GLN A 29 -7.58 7.72 7.43
N ASP A 30 -7.88 7.72 6.12
CA ASP A 30 -7.55 6.58 5.26
C ASP A 30 -6.03 6.41 5.12
N ALA A 31 -5.27 7.51 5.09
CA ALA A 31 -3.82 7.46 5.01
C ALA A 31 -3.19 6.86 6.28
N GLU A 32 -3.67 7.25 7.46
CA GLU A 32 -3.23 6.67 8.74
C GLU A 32 -3.50 5.16 8.78
N ASP A 33 -4.69 4.73 8.35
CA ASP A 33 -5.06 3.31 8.27
C ASP A 33 -4.15 2.54 7.29
N ILE A 34 -3.86 3.10 6.11
CA ILE A 34 -2.94 2.50 5.14
C ILE A 34 -1.54 2.34 5.72
N VAL A 35 -1.03 3.38 6.39
CA VAL A 35 0.30 3.38 7.01
C VAL A 35 0.38 2.31 8.08
N GLN A 36 -0.60 2.27 8.99
CA GLN A 36 -0.66 1.26 10.04
C GLN A 36 -0.67 -0.16 9.45
N ASN A 37 -1.53 -0.43 8.48
CA ASN A 37 -1.61 -1.74 7.84
C ASN A 37 -0.31 -2.11 7.10
N THR A 38 0.38 -1.13 6.52
CA THR A 38 1.65 -1.33 5.82
C THR A 38 2.75 -1.78 6.79
N PHE A 39 2.94 -1.08 7.90
CA PHE A 39 3.93 -1.44 8.91
C PHE A 39 3.54 -2.68 9.71
N LEU A 40 2.25 -2.93 9.93
CA LEU A 40 1.78 -4.20 10.48
C LEU A 40 2.15 -5.38 9.55
N LYS A 41 1.97 -5.22 8.24
CA LYS A 41 2.39 -6.24 7.26
C LYS A 41 3.90 -6.41 7.19
N LEU A 42 4.67 -5.35 7.42
CA LEU A 42 6.13 -5.43 7.52
C LEU A 42 6.52 -6.37 8.66
N LEU A 43 5.94 -6.17 9.84
CA LEU A 43 6.21 -6.98 11.02
C LEU A 43 5.76 -8.44 10.83
N LEU A 44 4.55 -8.65 10.31
CA LEU A 44 3.98 -9.99 10.14
C LEU A 44 4.65 -10.82 9.05
N LYS A 45 4.99 -10.20 7.91
CA LYS A 45 5.62 -10.91 6.79
C LYS A 45 7.13 -11.01 6.93
N ALA A 46 7.76 -10.08 7.66
CA ALA A 46 9.20 -10.00 7.87
C ALA A 46 10.03 -10.38 6.62
N PRO A 47 9.80 -9.72 5.47
CA PRO A 47 10.49 -10.07 4.23
C PRO A 47 12.00 -9.80 4.35
N GLU A 48 12.81 -10.62 3.67
CA GLU A 48 14.24 -10.38 3.56
C GLU A 48 14.52 -9.25 2.57
N PHE A 49 15.25 -8.24 3.03
CA PHE A 49 15.63 -7.09 2.22
C PHE A 49 17.09 -7.17 1.81
N ARG A 50 17.37 -6.75 0.56
CA ARG A 50 18.71 -6.75 -0.03
C ARG A 50 19.42 -5.41 0.15
N ASP A 51 18.66 -4.32 -0.01
CA ASP A 51 19.12 -2.95 0.07
C ASP A 51 17.99 -2.02 0.57
N GLU A 52 18.33 -0.79 0.93
CA GLU A 52 17.37 0.21 1.43
C GLU A 52 16.28 0.56 0.41
N GLU A 53 16.67 0.58 -0.86
CA GLU A 53 15.78 0.91 -1.95
C GLU A 53 14.74 -0.21 -2.19
N HIS A 54 15.07 -1.47 -1.91
CA HIS A 54 14.16 -2.61 -1.88
C HIS A 54 13.15 -2.47 -0.75
N ILE A 55 13.57 -2.00 0.44
CA ILE A 55 12.67 -1.69 1.56
C ILE A 55 11.66 -0.62 1.12
N ARG A 56 12.16 0.51 0.61
CA ARG A 56 11.31 1.62 0.13
C ARG A 56 10.29 1.14 -0.89
N ARG A 57 10.75 0.41 -1.90
CA ARG A 57 9.91 -0.17 -2.96
C ARG A 57 8.84 -1.11 -2.41
N TRP A 58 9.21 -1.97 -1.47
CA TRP A 58 8.28 -2.90 -0.85
C TRP A 58 7.20 -2.17 -0.06
N LEU A 59 7.59 -1.19 0.76
CA LEU A 59 6.66 -0.38 1.55
C LEU A 59 5.67 0.39 0.67
N LEU A 60 6.16 1.07 -0.37
CA LEU A 60 5.29 1.81 -1.30
C LEU A 60 4.33 0.89 -2.05
N ARG A 61 4.79 -0.31 -2.43
CA ARG A 61 3.93 -1.32 -3.06
C ARG A 61 2.82 -1.77 -2.12
N VAL A 62 3.15 -2.04 -0.86
CA VAL A 62 2.16 -2.47 0.14
C VAL A 62 1.15 -1.34 0.40
N ALA A 63 1.61 -0.11 0.60
CA ALA A 63 0.73 1.04 0.79
C ALA A 63 -0.23 1.26 -0.40
N ALA A 64 0.27 1.12 -1.64
CA ALA A 64 -0.58 1.20 -2.84
C ALA A 64 -1.60 0.04 -2.90
N ASN A 65 -1.22 -1.16 -2.46
CA ASN A 65 -2.14 -2.30 -2.39
C ASN A 65 -3.23 -2.08 -1.32
N GLU A 66 -2.88 -1.56 -0.14
CA GLU A 66 -3.85 -1.21 0.91
C GLU A 66 -4.82 -0.15 0.42
N SER A 67 -4.31 0.88 -0.26
CA SER A 67 -5.14 1.91 -0.88
C SER A 67 -6.16 1.27 -1.83
N ASN A 68 -5.71 0.46 -2.78
CA ASN A 68 -6.61 -0.25 -3.70
C ASN A 68 -7.63 -1.14 -2.99
N SER A 69 -7.25 -1.78 -1.89
CA SER A 69 -8.16 -2.59 -1.07
C SER A 69 -9.25 -1.73 -0.44
N LEU A 70 -8.89 -0.59 0.15
CA LEU A 70 -9.84 0.39 0.70
C LEU A 70 -10.80 0.85 -0.39
N TRP A 71 -10.30 1.30 -1.54
CA TRP A 71 -11.11 1.74 -2.68
C TRP A 71 -12.10 0.64 -3.12
N ARG A 72 -11.66 -0.61 -3.30
CA ARG A 72 -12.55 -1.74 -3.64
C ARG A 72 -13.63 -1.97 -2.58
N SER A 73 -13.28 -1.84 -1.30
CA SER A 73 -14.24 -2.00 -0.19
C SER A 73 -15.28 -0.88 -0.17
N PHE A 74 -14.86 0.37 -0.46
CA PHE A 74 -15.76 1.51 -0.58
C PHE A 74 -16.78 1.31 -1.71
N TRP A 75 -16.32 0.90 -2.89
CA TRP A 75 -17.23 0.62 -4.02
C TRP A 75 -18.17 -0.55 -3.73
N LYS A 76 -17.69 -1.64 -3.11
CA LYS A 76 -18.51 -2.79 -2.72
C LYS A 76 -19.59 -2.41 -1.70
N ARG A 77 -19.31 -1.49 -0.77
CA ARG A 77 -20.27 -1.02 0.24
C ARG A 77 -21.28 0.00 -0.32
N ARG A 78 -20.91 0.76 -1.35
CA ARG A 78 -21.82 1.74 -2.00
C ARG A 78 -22.71 1.11 -3.05
N THR A 79 -22.33 -0.03 -3.62
CA THR A 79 -23.23 -0.85 -4.43
C THR A 79 -24.18 -1.64 -3.52
N VAL A 80 -25.34 -1.06 -3.21
CA VAL A 80 -26.57 -1.86 -3.04
C VAL A 80 -26.78 -2.66 -4.34
N ASP A 81 -27.24 -3.90 -4.24
CA ASP A 81 -27.55 -4.75 -5.40
C ASP A 81 -28.61 -4.09 -6.30
N ILE A 82 -28.16 -3.23 -7.20
CA ILE A 82 -28.91 -2.82 -8.38
C ILE A 82 -28.23 -3.59 -9.50
N CYS A 83 -28.96 -4.57 -10.04
CA CYS A 83 -28.56 -5.38 -11.19
C CYS A 83 -28.23 -4.50 -12.39
N ILE A 84 -27.02 -3.96 -12.46
CA ILE A 84 -26.47 -3.31 -13.64
C ILE A 84 -25.07 -3.86 -13.85
N LYS A 85 -24.99 -4.81 -14.79
CA LYS A 85 -23.76 -5.18 -15.47
C LYS A 85 -23.26 -3.94 -16.22
N ASN A 86 -22.41 -3.13 -15.59
CA ASN A 86 -21.37 -2.28 -16.20
C ASN A 86 -20.96 -1.16 -15.23
N ILE A 87 -19.81 -1.31 -14.58
CA ILE A 87 -19.07 -0.21 -13.95
C ILE A 87 -17.59 -0.45 -14.27
N PRO A 88 -16.85 0.55 -14.79
CA PRO A 88 -15.51 0.35 -15.30
C PRO A 88 -14.62 -0.06 -14.13
N THR A 89 -13.95 -1.20 -14.30
CA THR A 89 -12.82 -1.58 -13.47
C THR A 89 -11.72 -0.55 -13.72
N GLY A 90 -11.79 0.56 -12.98
CA GLY A 90 -10.80 1.61 -12.88
C GLY A 90 -9.53 1.03 -12.30
N ARG A 91 -8.83 0.26 -13.14
CA ARG A 91 -7.47 -0.19 -12.97
C ARG A 91 -6.67 1.10 -13.01
N ILE A 92 -6.38 1.68 -11.85
CA ILE A 92 -5.25 2.60 -11.73
C ILE A 92 -4.02 1.71 -11.96
N VAL A 93 -3.69 1.50 -13.23
CA VAL A 93 -2.47 0.84 -13.66
C VAL A 93 -1.37 1.88 -13.50
N PHE A 94 -0.75 1.95 -12.31
CA PHE A 94 0.63 2.44 -12.26
C PHE A 94 1.49 1.41 -13.02
N TYR A 95 2.25 1.90 -14.01
CA TYR A 95 2.75 1.16 -15.17
C TYR A 95 3.42 -0.22 -14.91
N PRO A 96 3.26 -1.19 -15.83
CA PRO A 96 3.91 -2.51 -15.83
C PRO A 96 5.45 -2.50 -15.85
N ALA A 97 6.10 -1.39 -16.25
CA ALA A 97 7.55 -1.36 -16.45
C ALA A 97 8.37 -1.52 -15.17
N VAL A 98 7.80 -1.18 -14.00
CA VAL A 98 8.44 -1.38 -12.69
C VAL A 98 8.05 -2.73 -12.06
N TRP A 99 6.93 -3.32 -12.49
CA TRP A 99 6.45 -4.61 -11.99
C TRP A 99 7.32 -5.78 -12.49
N TYR A 100 7.89 -5.64 -13.69
CA TYR A 100 8.76 -6.66 -14.30
C TYR A 100 10.19 -6.62 -13.74
N THR A 101 10.68 -5.46 -13.31
CA THR A 101 12.05 -5.29 -12.77
C THR A 101 12.17 -5.62 -11.29
N MET A 102 11.06 -5.85 -10.58
CA MET A 102 11.05 -6.14 -9.13
C MET A 102 10.71 -7.60 -8.78
N LYS A 103 10.75 -8.52 -9.77
CA LYS A 103 10.58 -9.96 -9.58
C LYS A 103 11.88 -10.77 -9.74
N ASN A 104 13.03 -10.09 -9.79
CA ASN A 104 14.38 -10.67 -9.74
C ASN A 104 15.12 -10.23 -8.47
#